data_AF-A0A7K4JH70-F1
#
_entry.id   AF-A0A7K4JH70-F1
#
_cell.length_a   1.000
_cell.length_b   1.000
_cell.length_c   1.000
_cell.angle_alpha   90.00
_cell.angle_beta   90.00
_cell.angle_gamma   90.00
#
_symmetry.space_group_name_H-M   'P 1'
#
loop_
_entity.id
_entity.type
_entity.pdbx_description
1 polymer ?
#
loop_
_entity_poly.entity_id
_entity_poly.type
_entity_poly.pdbx_seq_one_letter_code
_entity_poly.pdbx_strand_id
1 'polypeptide(L)'
;RWRESSPGAWSGVLAGRVWTLRQERDRLWYTVYDDEEEDGGGPVEAAKSQGAETDQILREYFQLDVGLRALYRAWGAADPLFREVAKDFPGEVASWGGRDACPASSHRVSPAGVRVLRQDPVECLLSFICTSNNHISRITAMIERLCQAFGRRLCCLDAQPFHAFPALSALAGADAEARLRALGFGYRAKFVSGSARAIAEGIGAEGLCRLRAAPYAEARKVLCALPGVGTKVADCVCLMALDKAEAVPVDTHVWRIARQRYGAALGGKSLTPRAHQEIGDFFRGLWGSRAGWAQAV
;
A
#
# COMPACT_ATOMS: atom_id res chain seq x y z
N ARG A 1 -4.88 -2.82 -4.81
CA ARG A 1 -5.98 -2.99 -5.78
C ARG A 1 -5.46 -3.17 -7.22
N TRP A 2 -4.35 -3.90 -7.40
CA TRP A 2 -3.70 -4.07 -8.69
C TRP A 2 -3.72 -5.55 -9.07
N ARG A 3 -3.99 -5.85 -10.34
CA ARG A 3 -3.92 -7.19 -10.93
C ARG A 3 -3.14 -7.13 -12.23
N GLU A 4 -2.37 -8.17 -12.51
CA GLU A 4 -1.71 -8.30 -13.81
C GLU A 4 -2.78 -8.61 -14.87
N SER A 5 -3.03 -7.67 -15.77
CA SER A 5 -4.05 -7.78 -16.83
C SER A 5 -3.49 -8.37 -18.11
N SER A 6 -2.20 -8.18 -18.36
CA SER A 6 -1.41 -8.87 -19.37
C SER A 6 0.05 -8.94 -18.90
N PRO A 7 0.93 -9.78 -19.48
CA PRO A 7 2.30 -9.94 -18.99
C PRO A 7 3.04 -8.61 -18.86
N GLY A 8 3.41 -8.25 -17.62
CA GLY A 8 4.10 -6.99 -17.30
C GLY A 8 3.22 -5.73 -17.26
N ALA A 9 1.90 -5.85 -17.46
CA ALA A 9 0.94 -4.76 -17.34
C ALA A 9 -0.03 -5.01 -16.18
N TRP A 10 -0.21 -3.98 -15.35
CA TRP A 10 -1.00 -4.04 -14.13
C TRP A 10 -2.16 -3.07 -14.22
N SER A 11 -3.39 -3.60 -14.12
CA SER A 11 -4.59 -2.76 -14.06
C SER A 11 -5.12 -2.66 -12.63
N GLY A 12 -5.57 -1.47 -12.24
CA GLY A 12 -6.01 -1.19 -10.88
C GLY A 12 -6.76 0.12 -10.75
N VAL A 13 -7.18 0.43 -9.52
CA VAL A 13 -7.87 1.67 -9.18
C VAL A 13 -6.96 2.55 -8.34
N LEU A 14 -6.83 3.82 -8.71
CA LEU A 14 -6.06 4.83 -8.01
C LEU A 14 -6.72 6.20 -8.21
N ALA A 15 -6.85 6.98 -7.14
CA ALA A 15 -7.44 8.32 -7.16
C ALA A 15 -8.80 8.36 -7.88
N GLY A 16 -9.66 7.38 -7.61
CA GLY A 16 -11.00 7.28 -8.19
C GLY A 16 -11.07 6.89 -9.66
N ARG A 17 -9.93 6.64 -10.33
CA ARG A 17 -9.84 6.29 -11.74
C ARG A 17 -9.27 4.90 -11.94
N VAL A 18 -9.53 4.30 -13.10
CA VAL A 18 -8.93 3.02 -13.50
C VAL A 18 -7.65 3.30 -14.29
N TRP A 19 -6.62 2.53 -14.00
CA TRP A 19 -5.29 2.69 -14.58
C TRP A 19 -4.80 1.35 -15.09
N THR A 20 -4.07 1.36 -16.20
CA THR A 20 -3.19 0.27 -16.61
C THR A 20 -1.76 0.80 -16.63
N LEU A 21 -0.86 0.17 -15.88
CA LEU A 21 0.54 0.54 -15.75
C LEU A 21 1.43 -0.52 -16.37
N ARG A 22 2.49 -0.11 -17.05
CA ARG A 22 3.54 -1.01 -17.55
C ARG A 22 4.89 -0.36 -17.35
N GLN A 23 5.84 -1.11 -16.80
CA GLN A 23 7.19 -0.63 -16.61
C GLN A 23 8.10 -1.13 -17.74
N GLU A 24 8.93 -0.22 -18.25
CA GLU A 24 10.11 -0.52 -19.05
C GLU A 24 11.33 0.08 -18.35
N ARG A 25 12.54 -0.40 -18.69
CA ARG A 25 13.84 -0.10 -18.03
C ARG A 25 13.85 1.14 -17.11
N ASP A 26 13.65 2.33 -17.69
CA ASP A 26 13.68 3.64 -17.03
C ASP A 26 12.35 4.40 -17.06
N ARG A 27 11.27 3.79 -17.56
CA ARG A 27 9.99 4.46 -17.82
C ARG A 27 8.81 3.70 -17.22
N LEU A 28 7.87 4.46 -16.66
CA LEU A 28 6.55 3.97 -16.28
C LEU A 28 5.54 4.46 -17.32
N TRP A 29 5.01 3.54 -18.11
CA TRP A 29 3.91 3.79 -19.03
C TRP A 29 2.59 3.63 -18.30
N TYR A 30 1.62 4.47 -18.62
CA TYR A 30 0.28 4.37 -18.06
C TYR A 30 -0.81 4.72 -19.08
N THR A 31 -1.97 4.12 -18.88
CA THR A 31 -3.25 4.50 -19.49
C THR A 31 -4.25 4.75 -18.38
N VAL A 32 -4.97 5.87 -18.42
CA VAL A 32 -6.08 6.16 -17.51
C VAL A 32 -7.39 6.02 -18.27
N TYR A 33 -8.38 5.43 -17.64
CA TYR A 33 -9.72 5.28 -18.18
C TYR A 33 -10.66 6.15 -17.34
N ASP A 34 -11.34 7.07 -18.00
CA ASP A 34 -12.35 7.92 -17.40
C ASP A 34 -13.66 7.14 -17.19
N ASP A 35 -14.54 7.69 -16.35
CA ASP A 35 -15.83 7.07 -16.07
C ASP A 35 -16.71 7.06 -17.33
N GLU A 36 -17.47 5.98 -17.55
CA GLU A 36 -18.36 5.83 -18.72
C GLU A 36 -19.48 6.92 -18.79
N GLU A 37 -19.61 7.79 -17.78
CA GLU A 37 -20.67 8.81 -17.67
C GLU A 37 -20.25 10.23 -18.12
N GLU A 38 -18.97 10.53 -18.36
CA GLU A 38 -18.49 11.85 -18.83
C GLU A 38 -18.08 11.85 -20.30
N ASP A 39 -19.01 11.55 -21.20
CA ASP A 39 -18.82 11.76 -22.64
C ASP A 39 -19.16 13.22 -22.99
N GLY A 40 -18.17 14.11 -22.86
CA GLY A 40 -18.33 15.56 -23.04
C GLY A 40 -17.02 16.29 -23.32
N GLY A 41 -16.43 16.04 -24.50
CA GLY A 41 -15.13 16.55 -24.91
C GLY A 41 -14.98 18.09 -24.89
N GLY A 42 -13.82 18.54 -24.39
CA GLY A 42 -13.30 19.92 -24.43
C GLY A 42 -11.79 19.95 -24.74
N PRO A 43 -11.22 21.10 -25.13
CA PRO A 43 -10.08 21.22 -26.07
C PRO A 43 -8.71 20.81 -25.52
N VAL A 44 -7.75 20.61 -26.44
CA VAL A 44 -6.36 20.13 -26.30
C VAL A 44 -5.53 20.71 -25.13
N GLU A 45 -5.86 21.89 -24.60
CA GLU A 45 -5.21 22.43 -23.38
C GLU A 45 -5.62 21.68 -22.10
N ALA A 46 -6.87 21.20 -22.03
CA ALA A 46 -7.36 20.35 -20.94
C ALA A 46 -6.58 19.03 -20.87
N ALA A 47 -6.19 18.47 -22.02
CA ALA A 47 -5.39 17.24 -22.08
C ALA A 47 -3.97 17.40 -21.50
N LYS A 48 -3.35 18.59 -21.64
CA LYS A 48 -2.02 18.86 -21.05
C LYS A 48 -2.08 19.04 -19.54
N SER A 49 -3.09 19.75 -19.02
CA SER A 49 -3.29 19.90 -17.57
C SER A 49 -3.64 18.56 -16.92
N GLN A 50 -4.43 17.74 -17.59
CA GLN A 50 -4.80 16.40 -17.14
C GLN A 50 -3.58 15.46 -17.12
N GLY A 51 -2.65 15.61 -18.07
CA GLY A 51 -1.36 14.90 -18.06
C GLY A 51 -0.49 15.24 -16.84
N ALA A 52 -0.32 16.52 -16.52
CA ALA A 52 0.48 16.96 -15.37
C ALA A 52 -0.11 16.52 -14.02
N GLU A 53 -1.43 16.58 -13.86
CA GLU A 53 -2.13 16.07 -12.67
C GLU A 53 -1.94 14.55 -12.51
N THR A 54 -2.06 13.82 -13.61
CA THR A 54 -1.92 12.36 -13.67
C THR A 54 -0.49 11.93 -13.30
N ASP A 55 0.52 12.63 -13.80
CA ASP A 55 1.91 12.44 -13.41
C ASP A 55 2.13 12.70 -11.92
N GLN A 56 1.53 13.76 -11.37
CA GLN A 56 1.64 14.09 -9.95
C GLN A 56 1.05 12.98 -9.07
N ILE A 57 -0.10 12.42 -9.46
CA ILE A 57 -0.74 11.32 -8.73
C ILE A 57 0.16 10.08 -8.70
N LEU A 58 0.77 9.70 -9.82
CA LEU A 58 1.70 8.56 -9.85
C LEU A 58 2.98 8.85 -9.06
N ARG A 59 3.54 10.07 -9.18
CA ARG A 59 4.72 10.50 -8.42
C ARG A 59 4.50 10.39 -6.92
N GLU A 60 3.34 10.84 -6.43
CA GLU A 60 2.97 10.72 -5.02
C GLU A 60 2.71 9.28 -4.61
N TYR A 61 1.91 8.53 -5.38
CA TYR A 61 1.50 7.17 -5.05
C TYR A 61 2.70 6.22 -4.97
N PHE A 62 3.66 6.33 -5.89
CA PHE A 62 4.90 5.55 -5.89
C PHE A 62 6.06 6.22 -5.13
N GLN A 63 5.84 7.43 -4.60
CA GLN A 63 6.83 8.22 -3.87
C GLN A 63 8.14 8.38 -4.65
N LEU A 64 8.04 8.77 -5.92
CA LEU A 64 9.14 8.74 -6.88
C LEU A 64 10.28 9.71 -6.54
N ASP A 65 9.99 10.77 -5.77
CA ASP A 65 11.01 11.74 -5.32
C ASP A 65 11.95 11.16 -4.25
N VAL A 66 11.60 10.01 -3.67
CA VAL A 66 12.47 9.31 -2.71
C VAL A 66 13.57 8.56 -3.47
N GLY A 67 14.83 8.96 -3.22
CA GLY A 67 16.04 8.34 -3.78
C GLY A 67 16.32 6.94 -3.23
N LEU A 68 15.62 5.93 -3.75
CA LEU A 68 15.65 4.55 -3.27
C LEU A 68 17.07 3.93 -3.24
N ARG A 69 17.90 4.23 -4.24
CA ARG A 69 19.29 3.73 -4.32
C ARG A 69 20.14 4.18 -3.12
N ALA A 70 19.96 5.42 -2.66
CA ALA A 70 20.69 5.93 -1.50
C ALA A 70 20.26 5.19 -0.22
N LEU A 71 18.97 4.88 -0.10
CA LEU A 71 18.43 4.10 1.02
C LEU A 71 18.96 2.67 1.04
N TYR A 72 18.94 1.97 -0.10
CA TYR A 72 19.50 0.62 -0.22
C TYR A 72 20.98 0.57 0.16
N ARG A 73 21.78 1.57 -0.24
CA ARG A 73 23.19 1.68 0.17
C ARG A 73 23.33 1.89 1.68
N ALA A 74 22.53 2.77 2.27
CA ALA A 74 22.57 3.05 3.71
C ALA A 74 22.15 1.83 4.54
N TRP A 75 21.03 1.18 4.20
CA TRP A 75 20.56 -0.03 4.87
C TRP A 75 21.52 -1.20 4.69
N GLY A 76 22.04 -1.40 3.48
CA GLY A 76 23.05 -2.44 3.23
C GLY A 76 24.37 -2.18 3.95
N ALA A 77 24.74 -0.92 4.23
CA ALA A 77 25.90 -0.59 5.05
C ALA A 77 25.66 -0.92 6.53
N ALA A 78 24.46 -0.64 7.05
CA ALA A 78 24.07 -0.89 8.44
C ALA A 78 23.76 -2.37 8.73
N ASP A 79 23.29 -3.12 7.74
CA ASP A 79 22.77 -4.48 7.91
C ASP A 79 23.27 -5.42 6.79
N PRO A 80 24.23 -6.32 7.10
CA PRO A 80 24.71 -7.32 6.16
C PRO A 80 23.61 -8.25 5.64
N LEU A 81 22.57 -8.55 6.44
CA LEU A 81 21.47 -9.39 6.00
C LEU A 81 20.65 -8.67 4.92
N PHE A 82 20.31 -7.40 5.17
CA PHE A 82 19.65 -6.57 4.17
C PHE A 82 20.47 -6.50 2.88
N ARG A 83 21.79 -6.30 2.97
CA ARG A 83 22.68 -6.25 1.81
C ARG A 83 22.59 -7.50 0.94
N GLU A 84 22.48 -8.68 1.55
CA GLU A 84 22.35 -9.93 0.81
C GLU A 84 20.99 -10.05 0.12
N VAL A 85 19.89 -9.71 0.81
CA VAL A 85 18.53 -9.73 0.22
C VAL A 85 18.37 -8.70 -0.90
N ALA A 86 18.98 -7.52 -0.74
CA ALA A 86 18.89 -6.43 -1.71
C ALA A 86 19.48 -6.78 -3.09
N LYS A 87 20.30 -7.83 -3.21
CA LYS A 87 20.84 -8.30 -4.51
C LYS A 87 19.75 -8.80 -5.46
N ASP A 88 18.66 -9.33 -4.92
CA ASP A 88 17.52 -9.81 -5.72
C ASP A 88 16.64 -8.64 -6.23
N PHE A 89 16.82 -7.45 -5.66
CA PHE A 89 16.05 -6.24 -5.97
C PHE A 89 16.99 -5.05 -6.16
N PRO A 90 17.83 -5.04 -7.21
CA PRO A 90 19.02 -4.19 -7.28
C PRO A 90 18.73 -2.67 -7.23
N GLY A 91 17.47 -2.23 -7.37
CA GLY A 91 17.12 -0.81 -7.27
C GLY A 91 17.69 0.03 -8.40
N GLU A 92 18.23 -0.61 -9.44
CA GLU A 92 18.89 0.02 -10.57
C GLU A 92 17.93 0.12 -11.76
N VAL A 93 17.69 1.35 -12.22
CA VAL A 93 17.62 1.59 -13.65
C VAL A 93 19.07 1.50 -14.14
N ALA A 94 19.34 0.66 -15.14
CA ALA A 94 20.68 0.44 -15.68
C ALA A 94 21.43 1.78 -15.88
N SER A 95 22.63 1.88 -15.31
CA SER A 95 23.48 3.06 -15.43
C SER A 95 23.77 3.39 -16.89
N TRP A 96 23.73 4.69 -17.20
CA TRP A 96 24.17 5.26 -18.47
C TRP A 96 25.62 4.89 -18.76
N GLY A 97 25.84 4.16 -19.84
CA GLY A 97 27.15 3.84 -20.38
C GLY A 97 27.03 3.37 -21.82
N GLY A 98 27.49 4.20 -22.75
CA GLY A 98 27.94 3.80 -24.09
C GLY A 98 26.88 3.27 -25.05
N ARG A 99 26.73 3.97 -26.20
CA ARG A 99 26.25 3.34 -27.44
C ARG A 99 27.08 2.08 -27.68
N ASP A 100 26.46 0.92 -27.71
CA ASP A 100 26.49 -0.05 -28.82
C ASP A 100 25.96 -1.43 -28.39
N ALA A 101 25.30 -2.08 -29.35
CA ALA A 101 24.86 -3.48 -29.40
C ALA A 101 23.56 -3.89 -28.66
N CYS A 102 22.53 -4.18 -29.46
CA CYS A 102 21.51 -5.17 -29.11
C CYS A 102 22.15 -6.56 -29.01
N PRO A 103 21.65 -7.41 -28.09
CA PRO A 103 21.15 -8.69 -28.58
C PRO A 103 19.78 -9.04 -28.00
N ALA A 104 18.97 -9.66 -28.87
CA ALA A 104 17.77 -10.38 -28.52
C ALA A 104 18.14 -11.66 -27.75
N SER A 105 17.71 -11.74 -26.49
CA SER A 105 17.29 -12.96 -25.77
C SER A 105 17.06 -12.64 -24.29
N SER A 106 15.97 -13.17 -23.74
CA SER A 106 15.55 -13.12 -22.32
C SER A 106 15.73 -11.77 -21.61
N HIS A 107 14.86 -10.80 -21.91
CA HIS A 107 14.66 -9.63 -21.04
C HIS A 107 14.00 -10.05 -19.72
N ARG A 108 14.77 -10.66 -18.81
CA ARG A 108 14.47 -10.53 -17.39
C ARG A 108 14.74 -9.07 -17.05
N VAL A 109 13.70 -8.26 -17.05
CA VAL A 109 13.74 -6.95 -16.39
C VAL A 109 14.16 -7.26 -14.95
N SER A 110 15.39 -6.90 -14.58
CA SER A 110 15.82 -6.96 -13.18
C SER A 110 14.78 -6.21 -12.34
N PRO A 111 14.28 -6.78 -11.23
CA PRO A 111 13.26 -6.12 -10.45
C PRO A 111 13.75 -4.71 -10.06
N ALA A 112 13.00 -3.69 -10.48
CA ALA A 112 13.19 -2.36 -9.92
C ALA A 112 12.99 -2.47 -8.39
N GLY A 113 13.77 -1.70 -7.63
CA GLY A 113 13.79 -1.81 -6.17
C GLY A 113 12.39 -1.66 -5.57
N VAL A 114 12.17 -2.32 -4.44
CA VAL A 114 10.86 -2.35 -3.77
C VAL A 114 10.57 -0.98 -3.16
N ARG A 115 9.36 -0.46 -3.42
CA ARG A 115 8.89 0.83 -2.93
C ARG A 115 7.64 0.64 -2.07
N VAL A 116 7.52 1.45 -1.03
CA VAL A 116 6.29 1.57 -0.24
C VAL A 116 5.34 2.52 -0.96
N LEU A 117 4.11 2.07 -1.24
CA LEU A 117 3.08 2.89 -1.85
C LEU A 117 2.51 3.89 -0.83
N ARG A 118 2.12 5.08 -1.29
CA ARG A 118 1.42 6.10 -0.51
C ARG A 118 -0.08 6.04 -0.81
N GLN A 119 -0.77 5.19 -0.08
CA GLN A 119 -2.17 4.85 -0.30
C GLN A 119 -3.12 5.90 0.32
N ASP A 120 -4.38 5.87 -0.14
CA ASP A 120 -5.47 6.58 0.53
C ASP A 120 -5.68 6.03 1.96
N PRO A 121 -5.80 6.89 2.99
CA PRO A 121 -5.93 6.43 4.38
C PRO A 121 -7.16 5.58 4.66
N VAL A 122 -8.31 5.87 4.03
CA VAL A 122 -9.55 5.09 4.25
C VAL A 122 -9.43 3.72 3.61
N GLU A 123 -9.02 3.68 2.34
CA GLU A 123 -8.79 2.44 1.61
C GLU A 123 -7.76 1.56 2.33
N CYS A 124 -6.62 2.14 2.72
CA CYS A 124 -5.55 1.42 3.40
C CYS A 124 -6.03 0.82 4.72
N LEU A 125 -6.67 1.63 5.56
CA LEU A 125 -7.14 1.21 6.88
C LEU A 125 -8.17 0.07 6.81
N LEU A 126 -9.24 0.27 6.04
CA LEU A 126 -10.31 -0.72 5.94
C LEU A 126 -9.83 -1.99 5.22
N SER A 127 -8.87 -1.87 4.29
CA SER A 127 -8.21 -3.03 3.70
C SER A 127 -7.35 -3.79 4.73
N PHE A 128 -6.57 -3.11 5.57
CA PHE A 128 -5.72 -3.78 6.56
C PHE A 128 -6.49 -4.44 7.71
N ILE A 129 -7.68 -3.93 8.08
CA ILE A 129 -8.60 -4.63 8.99
C ILE A 129 -8.95 -6.03 8.45
N CYS A 130 -9.01 -6.20 7.13
CA CYS A 130 -9.31 -7.48 6.49
C CYS A 130 -8.14 -8.48 6.52
N THR A 131 -6.93 -8.04 6.87
CA THR A 131 -5.69 -8.86 6.80
C THR A 131 -5.44 -9.69 8.05
N SER A 132 -6.00 -9.31 9.20
CA SER A 132 -5.77 -9.99 10.49
C SER A 132 -6.15 -11.47 10.40
N ASN A 133 -5.21 -12.39 10.67
CA ASN A 133 -5.39 -13.85 10.57
C ASN A 133 -6.00 -14.29 9.22
N ASN A 134 -5.36 -13.89 8.11
CA ASN A 134 -5.84 -14.13 6.75
C ASN A 134 -4.65 -14.28 5.78
N HIS A 135 -4.91 -14.65 4.52
CA HIS A 135 -3.87 -14.79 3.49
C HIS A 135 -4.21 -13.94 2.24
N ILE A 136 -3.17 -13.55 1.49
CA ILE A 136 -3.26 -12.53 0.44
C ILE A 136 -4.36 -12.82 -0.59
N SER A 137 -4.43 -14.05 -1.13
CA SER A 137 -5.45 -14.40 -2.13
C SER A 137 -6.89 -14.22 -1.64
N ARG A 138 -7.18 -14.57 -0.38
CA ARG A 138 -8.51 -14.35 0.21
C ARG A 138 -8.75 -12.88 0.52
N ILE A 139 -7.74 -12.16 0.99
CA ILE A 139 -7.84 -10.71 1.26
C ILE A 139 -8.17 -9.98 -0.05
N THR A 140 -7.45 -10.25 -1.13
CA THR A 140 -7.69 -9.64 -2.45
C THR A 140 -9.14 -9.84 -2.90
N ALA A 141 -9.63 -11.08 -2.87
CA ALA A 141 -11.02 -11.39 -3.24
C ALA A 141 -12.05 -10.72 -2.31
N MET A 142 -11.75 -10.59 -1.01
CA MET A 142 -12.62 -9.88 -0.06
C MET A 142 -12.72 -8.39 -0.42
N ILE A 143 -11.59 -7.73 -0.70
CA ILE A 143 -11.58 -6.30 -1.07
C ILE A 143 -12.23 -6.06 -2.44
N GLU A 144 -12.09 -6.98 -3.39
CA GLU A 144 -12.82 -6.93 -4.66
C GLU A 144 -14.33 -6.97 -4.44
N ARG A 145 -14.84 -7.94 -3.67
CA ARG A 145 -16.27 -8.05 -3.33
C ARG A 145 -16.78 -6.84 -2.54
N LEU A 146 -15.96 -6.28 -1.64
CA LEU A 146 -16.28 -5.05 -0.92
C LEU A 146 -16.55 -3.89 -1.89
N CYS A 147 -15.62 -3.66 -2.81
CA CYS A 147 -15.73 -2.56 -3.76
C CYS A 147 -16.87 -2.79 -4.75
N GLN A 148 -17.10 -4.03 -5.20
CA GLN A 148 -18.23 -4.35 -6.06
C GLN A 148 -19.58 -4.13 -5.37
N ALA A 149 -19.70 -4.44 -4.08
CA ALA A 149 -20.97 -4.35 -3.36
C ALA A 149 -21.28 -2.94 -2.82
N PHE A 150 -20.25 -2.15 -2.50
CA PHE A 150 -20.42 -0.85 -1.82
C PHE A 150 -19.76 0.33 -2.54
N GLY A 151 -18.94 0.09 -3.55
CA GLY A 151 -18.29 1.13 -4.34
C GLY A 151 -19.11 1.46 -5.59
N ARG A 152 -19.00 2.72 -6.06
CA ARG A 152 -19.55 3.07 -7.38
C ARG A 152 -18.76 2.35 -8.47
N ARG A 153 -19.44 1.94 -9.54
CA ARG A 153 -18.78 1.43 -10.75
C ARG A 153 -18.00 2.57 -11.42
N LEU A 154 -16.82 2.26 -11.94
CA LEU A 154 -15.96 3.22 -12.66
C LEU A 154 -16.07 2.97 -14.18
N CYS A 155 -15.55 1.83 -14.62
CA CYS A 155 -15.62 1.39 -16.01
C CYS A 155 -15.54 -0.15 -16.10
N CYS A 156 -15.62 -0.68 -17.31
CA CYS A 156 -15.40 -2.09 -17.61
C CYS A 156 -14.24 -2.26 -18.61
N LEU A 157 -13.23 -3.08 -18.27
CA LEU A 157 -12.17 -3.48 -19.20
C LEU A 157 -12.28 -4.98 -19.46
N ASP A 158 -12.38 -5.40 -20.73
CA ASP A 158 -12.46 -6.81 -21.13
C ASP A 158 -13.50 -7.63 -20.34
N ALA A 159 -14.71 -7.07 -20.21
CA ALA A 159 -15.83 -7.61 -19.41
C ALA A 159 -15.59 -7.69 -17.89
N GLN A 160 -14.51 -7.10 -17.38
CA GLN A 160 -14.22 -7.01 -15.96
C GLN A 160 -14.58 -5.64 -15.40
N PRO A 161 -15.57 -5.54 -14.48
CA PRO A 161 -15.97 -4.27 -13.91
C PRO A 161 -14.97 -3.80 -12.84
N PHE A 162 -14.60 -2.53 -12.89
CA PHE A 162 -13.85 -1.85 -11.84
C PHE A 162 -14.77 -0.95 -11.03
N HIS A 163 -14.51 -0.89 -9.73
CA HIS A 163 -15.30 -0.10 -8.77
C HIS A 163 -14.37 0.75 -7.91
N ALA A 164 -14.83 1.93 -7.53
CA ALA A 164 -14.17 2.75 -6.53
C ALA A 164 -14.10 2.00 -5.19
N PHE A 165 -13.16 2.40 -4.32
CA PHE A 165 -13.24 1.99 -2.94
C PHE A 165 -14.49 2.63 -2.29
N PRO A 166 -15.24 1.93 -1.43
CA PRO A 166 -16.46 2.49 -0.84
C PRO A 166 -16.20 3.72 0.02
N ALA A 167 -17.10 4.70 -0.06
CA ALA A 167 -17.12 5.81 0.88
C ALA A 167 -17.46 5.33 2.30
N LEU A 168 -17.02 6.07 3.32
CA LEU A 168 -17.32 5.76 4.72
C LEU A 168 -18.83 5.63 4.99
N SER A 169 -19.64 6.51 4.38
CA SER A 169 -21.10 6.50 4.51
C SER A 169 -21.72 5.18 4.02
N ALA A 170 -21.21 4.60 2.93
CA ALA A 170 -21.69 3.33 2.40
C ALA A 170 -21.41 2.15 3.37
N LEU A 171 -20.31 2.22 4.12
CA LEU A 171 -19.91 1.18 5.08
C LEU A 171 -20.43 1.43 6.51
N ALA A 172 -20.87 2.65 6.81
CA ALA A 172 -21.47 3.03 8.09
C ALA A 172 -22.98 2.71 8.18
N GLY A 173 -23.62 2.41 7.04
CA GLY A 173 -25.05 2.10 6.92
C GLY A 173 -25.52 0.97 7.85
N ALA A 174 -26.81 0.99 8.18
CA ALA A 174 -27.41 0.06 9.16
C ALA A 174 -27.31 -1.41 8.73
N ASP A 175 -27.37 -1.70 7.43
CA ASP A 175 -27.30 -3.02 6.82
C ASP A 175 -25.86 -3.46 6.44
N ALA A 176 -24.88 -2.56 6.54
CA ALA A 176 -23.53 -2.79 6.02
C ALA A 176 -22.83 -4.01 6.65
N GLU A 177 -22.94 -4.17 7.98
CA GLU A 177 -22.36 -5.34 8.66
C GLU A 177 -22.97 -6.66 8.15
N ALA A 178 -24.31 -6.73 8.03
CA ALA A 178 -25.01 -7.92 7.58
C ALA A 178 -24.63 -8.30 6.15
N ARG A 179 -24.54 -7.31 5.26
CA ARG A 179 -24.08 -7.50 3.87
C ARG A 179 -22.61 -7.95 3.81
N LEU A 180 -21.72 -7.38 4.61
CA LEU A 180 -20.32 -7.81 4.69
C LEU A 180 -20.20 -9.27 5.18
N ARG A 181 -21.04 -9.69 6.14
CA ARG A 181 -21.11 -11.08 6.59
C ARG A 181 -21.52 -12.02 5.46
N ALA A 182 -22.55 -11.65 4.69
CA ALA A 182 -22.98 -12.39 3.50
C ALA A 182 -21.88 -12.50 2.43
N LEU A 183 -20.98 -11.51 2.34
CA LEU A 183 -19.81 -11.52 1.44
C LEU A 183 -18.59 -12.28 1.99
N GLY A 184 -18.72 -12.95 3.14
CA GLY A 184 -17.69 -13.82 3.72
C GLY A 184 -16.62 -13.12 4.56
N PHE A 185 -16.89 -11.91 5.05
CA PHE A 185 -15.97 -11.18 5.94
C PHE A 185 -15.86 -11.80 7.33
N GLY A 186 -16.85 -12.62 7.74
CA GLY A 186 -16.91 -13.23 9.06
C GLY A 186 -16.94 -12.19 10.17
N TYR A 187 -16.17 -12.39 11.23
CA TYR A 187 -16.10 -11.44 12.35
C TYR A 187 -15.57 -10.06 11.96
N ARG A 188 -14.79 -9.96 10.86
CA ARG A 188 -14.22 -8.68 10.38
C ARG A 188 -15.29 -7.73 9.85
N ALA A 189 -16.47 -8.24 9.48
CA ALA A 189 -17.60 -7.41 9.07
C ALA A 189 -17.93 -6.33 10.11
N LYS A 190 -17.95 -6.73 11.40
CA LYS A 190 -18.18 -5.83 12.53
C LYS A 190 -17.08 -4.77 12.67
N PHE A 191 -15.84 -5.12 12.36
CA PHE A 191 -14.69 -4.20 12.45
C PHE A 191 -14.67 -3.20 11.30
N VAL A 192 -14.97 -3.66 10.07
CA VAL A 192 -15.05 -2.78 8.90
C VAL A 192 -16.19 -1.78 9.05
N SER A 193 -17.43 -2.24 9.33
CA SER A 193 -18.56 -1.31 9.49
C SER A 193 -18.42 -0.44 10.75
N GLY A 194 -17.95 -1.02 11.86
CA GLY A 194 -17.74 -0.30 13.11
C GLY A 194 -16.66 0.79 13.00
N SER A 195 -15.54 0.49 12.33
CA SER A 195 -14.52 1.50 12.05
C SER A 195 -15.03 2.56 11.09
N ALA A 196 -15.71 2.19 10.00
CA ALA A 196 -16.27 3.16 9.07
C ALA A 196 -17.23 4.13 9.77
N ARG A 197 -18.10 3.62 10.66
CA ARG A 197 -19.00 4.43 11.49
C ARG A 197 -18.25 5.34 12.46
N ALA A 198 -17.31 4.79 13.23
CA ALA A 198 -16.52 5.56 14.19
C ALA A 198 -15.71 6.69 13.52
N ILE A 199 -15.21 6.47 12.31
CA ILE A 199 -14.52 7.50 11.53
C ILE A 199 -15.54 8.54 11.04
N ALA A 200 -16.66 8.12 10.45
CA ALA A 200 -17.67 9.02 9.90
C ALA A 200 -18.29 9.94 10.97
N GLU A 201 -18.53 9.43 12.17
CA GLU A 201 -19.07 10.20 13.31
C GLU A 201 -18.01 11.00 14.06
N GLY A 202 -16.73 10.66 13.88
CA GLY A 202 -15.60 11.27 14.57
C GLY A 202 -14.78 12.19 13.67
N ILE A 203 -13.56 11.78 13.36
CA ILE A 203 -12.57 12.63 12.66
C ILE A 203 -12.85 12.80 11.16
N GLY A 204 -13.70 11.96 10.56
CA GLY A 204 -13.97 11.93 9.13
C GLY A 204 -12.78 11.45 8.28
N ALA A 205 -13.01 11.30 6.96
CA ALA A 205 -11.97 10.93 6.01
C ALA A 205 -10.84 11.98 5.96
N GLU A 206 -11.19 13.27 5.99
CA GLU A 206 -10.22 14.38 6.04
C GLU A 206 -9.39 14.36 7.32
N GLY A 207 -9.97 13.98 8.46
CA GLY A 207 -9.22 13.81 9.71
C GLY A 207 -8.18 12.71 9.61
N LEU A 208 -8.49 11.58 8.96
CA LEU A 208 -7.49 10.54 8.68
C LEU A 208 -6.37 11.07 7.79
N CYS A 209 -6.69 11.85 6.74
CA CYS A 209 -5.68 12.49 5.91
C CYS A 209 -4.76 13.43 6.71
N ARG A 210 -5.32 14.19 7.66
CA ARG A 210 -4.54 15.10 8.54
C ARG A 210 -3.56 14.36 9.45
N LEU A 211 -3.76 13.07 9.74
CA LEU A 211 -2.79 12.28 10.51
C LEU A 211 -1.45 12.11 9.78
N ARG A 212 -1.36 12.39 8.47
CA ARG A 212 -0.09 12.51 7.75
C ARG A 212 0.84 13.56 8.36
N ALA A 213 0.30 14.64 8.91
CA ALA A 213 1.08 15.68 9.58
C ALA A 213 1.34 15.40 11.08
N ALA A 214 0.59 14.48 11.69
CA ALA A 214 0.75 14.17 13.12
C ALA A 214 2.02 13.34 13.41
N PRO A 215 2.58 13.37 14.62
CA PRO A 215 3.64 12.44 15.02
C PRO A 215 3.21 10.97 14.91
N TYR A 216 4.14 10.06 14.58
CA TYR A 216 3.85 8.63 14.43
C TYR A 216 3.13 8.03 15.66
N ALA A 217 3.59 8.35 16.87
CA ALA A 217 2.97 7.84 18.10
C ALA A 217 1.51 8.27 18.27
N GLU A 218 1.18 9.51 17.87
CA GLU A 218 -0.18 10.04 17.93
C GLU A 218 -1.07 9.41 16.85
N ALA A 219 -0.61 9.36 15.61
CA ALA A 219 -1.34 8.70 14.52
C ALA A 219 -1.66 7.24 14.87
N ARG A 220 -0.67 6.51 15.38
CA ARG A 220 -0.86 5.11 15.83
C ARG A 220 -1.86 5.00 16.96
N LYS A 221 -1.83 5.91 17.95
CA LYS A 221 -2.78 5.93 19.06
C LYS A 221 -4.22 6.14 18.58
N VAL A 222 -4.43 7.08 17.66
CA VAL A 222 -5.75 7.35 17.06
C VAL A 222 -6.26 6.12 16.31
N LEU A 223 -5.43 5.50 15.48
CA LEU A 223 -5.81 4.30 14.73
C LEU A 223 -6.17 3.12 15.66
N CYS A 224 -5.38 2.87 16.71
CA CYS A 224 -5.63 1.78 17.66
C CYS A 224 -6.92 1.93 18.49
N ALA A 225 -7.56 3.10 18.48
CA ALA A 225 -8.88 3.29 19.11
C ALA A 225 -10.02 2.73 18.25
N LEU A 226 -9.77 2.39 16.98
CA LEU A 226 -10.79 1.93 16.05
C LEU A 226 -11.06 0.41 16.19
N PRO A 227 -12.33 -0.02 15.98
CA PRO A 227 -12.70 -1.44 16.05
C PRO A 227 -11.87 -2.34 15.12
N GLY A 228 -11.17 -3.32 15.71
CA GLY A 228 -10.38 -4.30 14.95
C GLY A 228 -8.99 -3.81 14.53
N VAL A 229 -8.56 -2.64 15.00
CA VAL A 229 -7.23 -2.08 14.71
C VAL A 229 -6.30 -2.29 15.91
N GLY A 230 -5.45 -3.30 15.82
CA GLY A 230 -4.34 -3.50 16.77
C GLY A 230 -3.04 -2.87 16.27
N THR A 231 -1.96 -2.98 17.07
CA THR A 231 -0.62 -2.44 16.77
C THR A 231 -0.18 -2.70 15.34
N LYS A 232 -0.20 -3.95 14.88
CA LYS A 232 0.24 -4.32 13.53
C LYS A 232 -0.56 -3.59 12.44
N VAL A 233 -1.89 -3.55 12.56
CA VAL A 233 -2.76 -2.89 11.58
C VAL A 233 -2.51 -1.37 11.58
N ALA A 234 -2.41 -0.76 12.77
CA ALA A 234 -2.10 0.65 12.89
C ALA A 234 -0.74 0.99 12.27
N ASP A 235 0.30 0.19 12.52
CA ASP A 235 1.61 0.39 11.94
C ASP A 235 1.59 0.23 10.41
N CYS A 236 0.83 -0.73 9.87
CA CYS A 236 0.66 -0.88 8.43
C CYS A 236 0.10 0.41 7.80
N VAL A 237 -0.93 0.99 8.41
CA VAL A 237 -1.56 2.22 7.91
C VAL A 237 -0.64 3.43 8.10
N CYS A 238 0.07 3.52 9.23
CA CYS A 238 1.09 4.53 9.46
C CYS A 238 2.16 4.53 8.35
N LEU A 239 2.69 3.35 8.02
CA LEU A 239 3.72 3.17 6.99
C LEU A 239 3.21 3.46 5.58
N MET A 240 2.04 2.93 5.23
CA MET A 240 1.57 2.88 3.84
C MET A 240 0.59 3.98 3.45
N ALA A 241 0.08 4.78 4.39
CA ALA A 241 -0.89 5.84 4.07
C ALA A 241 -0.71 7.16 4.85
N LEU A 242 -0.03 7.13 6.00
CA LEU A 242 0.13 8.31 6.87
C LEU A 242 1.55 8.88 6.91
N ASP A 243 2.38 8.56 5.92
CA ASP A 243 3.72 9.11 5.73
C ASP A 243 4.69 8.86 6.93
N LYS A 244 4.50 7.77 7.68
CA LYS A 244 5.37 7.36 8.81
C LYS A 244 6.36 6.28 8.38
N ALA A 245 7.40 6.68 7.66
CA ALA A 245 8.39 5.75 7.12
C ALA A 245 9.17 4.96 8.20
N GLU A 246 9.14 5.42 9.45
CA GLU A 246 9.71 4.78 10.64
C GLU A 246 8.82 3.69 11.27
N ALA A 247 7.55 3.58 10.84
CA ALA A 247 6.64 2.57 11.36
C ALA A 247 7.04 1.17 10.85
N VAL A 248 7.18 0.21 11.76
CA VAL A 248 7.61 -1.16 11.46
C VAL A 248 6.49 -2.13 11.85
N PRO A 249 5.60 -2.52 10.92
CA PRO A 249 4.51 -3.44 11.25
C PRO A 249 5.03 -4.84 11.59
N VAL A 250 4.96 -5.23 12.86
CA VAL A 250 5.40 -6.57 13.30
C VAL A 250 4.24 -7.54 13.30
N ASP A 251 4.31 -8.56 12.44
CA ASP A 251 3.44 -9.72 12.48
C ASP A 251 4.20 -10.99 12.91
N THR A 252 3.57 -12.16 12.79
CA THR A 252 4.20 -13.44 13.13
C THR A 252 5.38 -13.81 12.23
N HIS A 253 5.41 -13.33 10.98
CA HIS A 253 6.51 -13.57 10.04
C HIS A 253 7.71 -12.67 10.39
N VAL A 254 7.46 -11.37 10.58
CA VAL A 254 8.50 -10.40 10.99
C VAL A 254 9.08 -10.79 12.34
N TRP A 255 8.23 -11.18 13.30
CA TRP A 255 8.69 -11.69 14.60
C TRP A 255 9.60 -12.90 14.48
N ARG A 256 9.27 -13.84 13.58
CA ARG A 256 10.09 -15.03 13.33
C ARG A 256 11.44 -14.65 12.71
N ILE A 257 11.45 -13.77 11.70
CA ILE A 257 12.68 -13.29 11.06
C ILE A 257 13.57 -12.57 12.08
N ALA A 258 12.99 -11.66 12.87
CA ALA A 258 13.67 -10.93 13.94
C ALA A 258 14.40 -11.90 14.89
N ARG A 259 13.70 -12.94 15.36
CA ARG A 259 14.28 -13.94 16.27
C ARG A 259 15.32 -14.85 15.62
N GLN A 260 15.07 -15.30 14.41
CA GLN A 260 15.94 -16.28 13.74
C GLN A 260 17.21 -15.67 13.17
N ARG A 261 17.15 -14.40 12.73
CA ARG A 261 18.23 -13.77 11.98
C ARG A 261 18.95 -12.66 12.74
N TYR A 262 18.27 -11.99 13.68
CA TYR A 262 18.84 -10.88 14.45
C TYR A 262 19.03 -11.20 15.95
N GLY A 263 18.42 -12.27 16.46
CA GLY A 263 18.70 -12.81 17.78
C GLY A 263 17.49 -13.37 18.50
N ALA A 264 17.61 -14.58 19.06
CA ALA A 264 16.48 -15.34 19.62
C ALA A 264 15.80 -14.67 20.84
N ALA A 265 16.51 -13.74 21.51
CA ALA A 265 16.02 -12.98 22.66
C ALA A 265 15.05 -11.85 22.27
N LEU A 266 15.06 -11.41 21.00
CA LEU A 266 14.28 -10.26 20.55
C LEU A 266 12.77 -10.58 20.54
N GLY A 267 11.96 -9.79 21.24
CA GLY A 267 10.51 -9.92 21.22
C GLY A 267 9.94 -11.16 21.95
N GLY A 268 10.71 -11.78 22.85
CA GLY A 268 10.23 -12.80 23.78
C GLY A 268 9.65 -14.07 23.13
N LYS A 269 8.79 -14.78 23.89
CA LYS A 269 8.18 -16.07 23.47
C LYS A 269 6.83 -15.91 22.76
N SER A 270 6.20 -14.74 22.81
CA SER A 270 4.91 -14.45 22.20
C SER A 270 4.80 -12.99 21.77
N LEU A 271 3.93 -12.73 20.80
CA LEU A 271 3.79 -11.41 20.17
C LEU A 271 2.93 -10.45 21.01
N THR A 272 3.49 -9.97 22.12
CA THR A 272 2.87 -8.99 23.04
C THR A 272 3.03 -7.56 22.55
N PRO A 273 2.31 -6.57 23.12
CA PRO A 273 2.55 -5.14 22.82
C PRO A 273 4.01 -4.72 23.05
N ARG A 274 4.63 -5.24 24.11
CA ARG A 274 6.06 -5.05 24.40
C ARG A 274 6.95 -5.65 23.31
N ALA A 275 6.65 -6.85 22.83
CA ALA A 275 7.41 -7.47 21.75
C ALA A 275 7.35 -6.65 20.45
N HIS A 276 6.18 -6.11 20.09
CA HIS A 276 6.07 -5.21 18.93
C HIS A 276 6.95 -3.97 19.10
N GLN A 277 6.96 -3.37 20.30
CA GLN A 277 7.77 -2.20 20.59
C GLN A 277 9.27 -2.53 20.49
N GLU A 278 9.74 -3.57 21.17
CA GLU A 278 11.15 -3.98 21.19
C GLU A 278 11.68 -4.28 19.77
N ILE A 279 10.91 -5.01 18.96
CA ILE A 279 11.29 -5.34 17.58
C ILE A 279 11.27 -4.08 16.70
N GLY A 280 10.24 -3.25 16.84
CA GLY A 280 10.15 -2.00 16.07
C GLY A 280 11.29 -1.05 16.41
N ASP A 281 11.62 -0.89 17.69
CA ASP A 281 12.73 -0.04 18.16
C ASP A 281 14.09 -0.57 17.69
N PHE A 282 14.28 -1.90 17.72
CA PHE A 282 15.45 -2.54 17.15
C PHE A 282 15.64 -2.19 15.67
N PHE A 283 14.61 -2.39 14.83
CA PHE A 283 14.73 -2.12 13.40
C PHE A 283 14.82 -0.61 13.08
N ARG A 284 14.19 0.26 13.88
CA ARG A 284 14.40 1.72 13.79
C ARG A 284 15.83 2.11 14.14
N GLY A 285 16.43 1.49 15.14
CA GLY A 285 17.84 1.69 15.49
C GLY A 285 18.79 1.22 14.37
N LEU A 286 18.45 0.13 13.69
CA LEU A 286 19.25 -0.46 12.63
C LEU A 286 19.16 0.30 11.29
N TRP A 287 17.95 0.63 10.86
CA TRP A 287 17.69 1.19 9.51
C TRP A 287 17.31 2.68 9.51
N GLY A 288 17.21 3.31 10.68
CA GLY A 288 16.96 4.74 10.86
C GLY A 288 15.53 5.16 10.55
N SER A 289 15.36 6.41 10.09
CA SER A 289 14.04 7.07 9.93
C SER A 289 13.13 6.45 8.86
N ARG A 290 13.66 5.54 8.03
CA ARG A 290 12.88 4.80 7.00
C ARG A 290 12.89 3.29 7.21
N ALA A 291 12.97 2.85 8.47
CA ALA A 291 13.01 1.42 8.81
C ALA A 291 11.83 0.61 8.26
N GLY A 292 10.62 1.19 8.19
CA GLY A 292 9.47 0.52 7.60
C GLY A 292 9.61 0.27 6.09
N TRP A 293 10.38 1.10 5.39
CA TRP A 293 10.68 0.88 3.98
C TRP A 293 11.71 -0.23 3.79
N ALA A 294 12.74 -0.28 4.64
CA ALA A 294 13.70 -1.38 4.64
C ALA A 294 13.00 -2.71 4.89
N GLN A 295 12.04 -2.74 5.83
CA GLN A 295 11.23 -3.92 6.11
C GLN A 295 10.38 -4.40 4.92
N ALA A 296 10.00 -3.50 4.00
CA ALA A 296 9.20 -3.87 2.84
C ALA A 296 9.99 -4.67 1.79
N VAL A 297 11.33 -4.57 1.82
CA VAL A 297 12.27 -5.34 0.99
C VAL A 297 12.45 -6.74 1.57
#